data_AF-A0A3G3GTN0-F1
#
_entry.id   AF-A0A3G3GTN0-F1
#
_cell.length_a   1.000
_cell.length_b   1.000
_cell.length_c   1.000
_cell.angle_alpha   90.00
_cell.angle_beta   90.00
_cell.angle_gamma   90.00
#
_symmetry.space_group_name_H-M   'P 1'
#
loop_
_entity.id
_entity.type
_entity.pdbx_description
1 polymer ?
#
loop_
_entity_poly.entity_id
_entity_poly.type
_entity_poly.pdbx_seq_one_letter_code
_entity_poly.pdbx_strand_id
1 'polypeptide(L)'
;MKKIIDYVLGSLYLLYFGLTLVIFHPIQMVCFHLFGRRVHQKSVHVLNGFLLHGLYILGTRLSFKAKATLPTDRPVIFIANHQSMFDIVGMIWFLRNNFPLFVSKIELAKGIPSISYNLQKSGAALIDRQDGKQAIMEIARLAKLIEETKFSAAIFPEGTRSRTGVLKAFATGGVAILVKKAPNALVVPIAIKNTGKLNPKGIFPLSSFESLSWTVLEPIEPKGKTVDEIVELAKSSIENELKNV
;
A
#
# COMPACT_ATOMS: atom_id res chain seq x y z
N MET A 1 32.17 -7.40 5.02
CA MET A 1 31.32 -8.62 5.00
C MET A 1 29.85 -8.31 4.75
N LYS A 2 29.17 -7.46 5.54
CA LYS A 2 27.74 -7.11 5.33
C LYS A 2 27.40 -6.68 3.90
N LYS A 3 28.21 -5.82 3.27
CA LYS A 3 28.00 -5.41 1.88
C LYS A 3 27.91 -6.61 0.93
N ILE A 4 28.84 -7.57 1.03
CA ILE A 4 28.84 -8.77 0.18
C ILE A 4 27.55 -9.56 0.37
N ILE A 5 27.10 -9.73 1.62
CA ILE A 5 25.83 -10.39 1.95
C ILE A 5 24.65 -9.63 1.34
N ASP A 6 24.59 -8.31 1.48
CA ASP A 6 23.54 -7.46 0.89
C ASP A 6 23.47 -7.62 -0.65
N TYR A 7 24.62 -7.70 -1.33
CA TYR A 7 24.68 -7.95 -2.78
C TYR A 7 24.20 -9.35 -3.16
N VAL A 8 24.65 -10.39 -2.45
CA VAL A 8 24.30 -11.79 -2.76
C VAL A 8 22.83 -12.04 -2.46
N LEU A 9 22.37 -11.78 -1.23
CA LEU A 9 20.98 -11.99 -0.84
C LEU A 9 20.04 -11.06 -1.62
N GLY A 10 20.45 -9.82 -1.88
CA GLY A 10 19.72 -8.89 -2.73
C GLY A 10 19.53 -9.43 -4.15
N SER A 11 20.56 -10.01 -4.75
CA SER A 11 20.46 -10.62 -6.09
C SER A 11 19.50 -11.81 -6.10
N LEU A 12 19.61 -12.70 -5.11
CA LEU A 12 18.71 -13.85 -4.97
C LEU A 12 17.26 -13.41 -4.79
N TYR A 13 17.01 -12.41 -3.94
CA TYR A 13 15.69 -11.88 -3.72
C TYR A 13 15.12 -11.19 -4.96
N LEU A 14 15.90 -10.38 -5.69
CA LEU A 14 15.42 -9.69 -6.89
C LEU A 14 15.11 -10.68 -8.03
N LEU A 15 15.90 -11.75 -8.17
CA LEU A 15 15.59 -12.84 -9.09
C LEU A 15 14.28 -13.53 -8.69
N TYR A 16 14.13 -13.89 -7.43
CA TYR A 16 12.89 -14.46 -6.88
C TYR A 16 11.68 -13.54 -7.11
N PHE A 17 11.84 -12.25 -6.82
CA PHE A 17 10.81 -11.22 -7.00
C PHE A 17 10.38 -11.13 -8.46
N GLY A 18 11.35 -11.03 -9.39
CA GLY A 18 11.08 -10.97 -10.83
C GLY A 18 10.37 -12.22 -11.36
N LEU A 19 10.85 -13.41 -11.00
CA LEU A 19 10.22 -14.68 -11.38
C LEU A 19 8.79 -14.79 -10.84
N THR A 20 8.57 -14.39 -9.58
CA THR A 20 7.23 -14.39 -8.98
C THR A 20 6.28 -13.48 -9.76
N LEU A 21 6.72 -12.28 -10.16
CA LEU A 21 5.90 -11.39 -10.99
C LEU A 21 5.55 -12.00 -12.35
N VAL A 22 6.50 -12.66 -13.02
CA VAL A 22 6.28 -13.29 -14.32
C VAL A 22 5.33 -14.48 -14.21
N ILE A 23 5.51 -15.34 -13.20
CA ILE A 23 4.64 -16.51 -12.97
C ILE A 23 3.21 -16.09 -12.64
N PHE A 24 3.02 -15.08 -11.79
CA PHE A 24 1.69 -14.61 -11.42
C PHE A 24 0.99 -13.81 -12.50
N HIS A 25 1.68 -13.36 -13.55
CA HIS A 25 1.05 -12.58 -14.60
C HIS A 25 -0.01 -13.37 -15.38
N PRO A 26 0.27 -14.57 -15.95
CA PRO A 26 -0.75 -15.39 -16.58
C PRO A 26 -1.80 -15.88 -15.57
N ILE A 27 -1.43 -16.16 -14.32
CA ILE A 27 -2.40 -16.54 -13.27
C ILE A 27 -3.42 -15.42 -13.07
N GLN A 28 -2.96 -14.17 -12.93
CA GLN A 28 -3.84 -13.01 -12.81
C GLN A 28 -4.74 -12.84 -14.02
N MET A 29 -4.22 -13.05 -15.24
CA MET A 29 -5.01 -12.99 -16.47
C MET A 29 -6.13 -14.02 -16.47
N VAL A 30 -5.80 -15.28 -16.18
CA VAL A 30 -6.79 -16.38 -16.09
C VAL A 30 -7.82 -16.07 -15.01
N CYS A 31 -7.38 -15.66 -13.81
CA CYS A 31 -8.28 -15.30 -12.71
C CYS A 31 -9.25 -14.19 -13.08
N PHE A 32 -8.78 -13.14 -13.77
CA PHE A 32 -9.63 -12.02 -14.17
C PHE A 32 -10.60 -12.40 -15.30
N HIS A 33 -10.10 -13.04 -16.36
CA HIS A 33 -10.90 -13.30 -17.56
C HIS A 33 -11.91 -14.43 -17.37
N LEU A 34 -11.61 -15.44 -16.54
CA LEU A 34 -12.53 -16.57 -16.31
C LEU A 34 -13.44 -16.38 -15.09
N PHE A 35 -12.98 -15.66 -14.06
CA PHE A 35 -13.68 -15.60 -12.76
C PHE A 35 -13.91 -14.17 -12.23
N GLY A 36 -13.48 -13.15 -12.96
CA GLY A 36 -13.72 -11.75 -12.63
C GLY A 36 -12.84 -11.16 -11.53
N ARG A 37 -13.18 -9.91 -11.15
CA ARG A 37 -12.35 -9.03 -10.32
C ARG A 37 -12.03 -9.59 -8.93
N ARG A 38 -13.00 -10.21 -8.24
CA ARG A 38 -12.78 -10.71 -6.87
C ARG A 38 -11.75 -11.84 -6.83
N VAL A 39 -11.80 -12.75 -7.80
CA VAL A 39 -10.81 -13.84 -7.90
C VAL A 39 -9.45 -13.31 -8.35
N HIS A 40 -9.43 -12.36 -9.29
CA HIS A 40 -8.20 -11.62 -9.63
C HIS A 40 -7.55 -10.98 -8.40
N GLN A 41 -8.30 -10.26 -7.56
CA GLN A 41 -7.75 -9.67 -6.34
C GLN A 41 -7.21 -10.72 -5.36
N LYS A 42 -7.87 -11.88 -5.21
CA LYS A 42 -7.32 -12.98 -4.41
C LYS A 42 -5.98 -13.47 -4.95
N SER A 43 -5.82 -13.58 -6.27
CA SER A 43 -4.52 -13.94 -6.87
C SER A 43 -3.44 -12.88 -6.61
N VAL A 44 -3.82 -11.59 -6.58
CA VAL A 44 -2.93 -10.47 -6.22
C VAL A 44 -2.54 -10.52 -4.75
N HIS A 45 -3.46 -10.91 -3.86
CA HIS A 45 -3.16 -11.14 -2.44
C HIS A 45 -2.11 -12.25 -2.31
N VAL A 46 -2.33 -13.38 -2.98
CA VAL A 46 -1.39 -14.51 -2.95
C VAL A 46 -0.02 -14.09 -3.50
N LEU A 47 0.03 -13.40 -4.64
CA LEU A 47 1.26 -12.81 -5.18
C LEU A 47 2.00 -11.99 -4.11
N ASN A 48 1.33 -11.02 -3.48
CA ASN A 48 1.97 -10.16 -2.48
C ASN A 48 2.37 -10.92 -1.22
N GLY A 49 1.69 -12.02 -0.89
CA GLY A 49 2.14 -12.98 0.12
C GLY A 49 3.50 -13.60 -0.24
N PHE A 50 3.68 -14.07 -1.48
CA PHE A 50 4.97 -14.58 -1.95
C PHE A 50 6.04 -13.48 -1.94
N LEU A 51 5.75 -12.29 -2.49
CA LEU A 51 6.70 -11.18 -2.51
C LEU A 51 7.13 -10.76 -1.10
N LEU A 52 6.19 -10.70 -0.16
CA LEU A 52 6.47 -10.31 1.22
C LEU A 52 7.33 -11.36 1.94
N HIS A 53 6.93 -12.63 1.94
CA HIS A 53 7.68 -13.68 2.64
C HIS A 53 8.99 -14.03 1.94
N GLY A 54 9.14 -13.71 0.65
CA GLY A 54 10.43 -13.74 -0.04
C GLY A 54 11.50 -12.90 0.65
N LEU A 55 11.12 -11.86 1.42
CA LEU A 55 12.06 -11.05 2.19
C LEU A 55 12.82 -11.87 3.26
N TYR A 56 12.36 -13.08 3.62
CA TYR A 56 13.15 -14.00 4.44
C TYR A 56 14.47 -14.43 3.79
N ILE A 57 14.58 -14.37 2.46
CA ILE A 57 15.86 -14.56 1.74
C ILE A 57 16.89 -13.52 2.20
N LEU A 58 16.45 -12.29 2.49
CA LEU A 58 17.30 -11.21 3.02
C LEU A 58 17.55 -11.34 4.54
N GLY A 59 16.99 -12.36 5.20
CA GLY A 59 16.96 -12.45 6.66
C GLY A 59 16.08 -11.39 7.31
N THR A 60 15.16 -10.76 6.56
CA THR A 60 14.29 -9.70 7.06
C THR A 60 13.24 -10.25 8.02
N ARG A 61 13.04 -9.59 9.15
CA ARG A 61 11.96 -9.90 10.10
C ARG A 61 10.72 -9.08 9.75
N LEU A 62 9.56 -9.72 9.79
CA LEU A 62 8.28 -9.10 9.46
C LEU A 62 7.37 -9.10 10.69
N SER A 63 6.77 -7.97 11.00
CA SER A 63 5.79 -7.84 12.09
C SER A 63 4.53 -7.14 11.60
N PHE A 64 3.38 -7.70 11.94
CA PHE A 64 2.08 -7.06 11.74
C PHE A 64 1.36 -6.99 13.07
N LYS A 65 0.85 -5.81 13.40
CA LYS A 65 0.05 -5.58 14.61
C LYS A 65 -1.24 -4.89 14.22
N ALA A 66 -2.35 -5.29 14.81
CA ALA A 66 -3.61 -4.57 14.67
C ALA A 66 -4.14 -4.20 16.04
N LYS A 67 -4.22 -2.89 16.33
CA LYS A 67 -4.77 -2.37 17.59
C LYS A 67 -6.31 -2.37 17.61
N ALA A 68 -6.92 -2.35 16.42
CA ALA A 68 -8.35 -2.40 16.23
C ALA A 68 -8.75 -3.46 15.20
N THR A 69 -9.99 -3.96 15.34
CA THR A 69 -10.60 -4.85 14.35
C THR A 69 -11.12 -4.03 13.17
N LEU A 70 -10.80 -4.46 11.95
CA LEU A 70 -11.24 -3.78 10.73
C LEU A 70 -12.61 -4.30 10.29
N PRO A 71 -13.58 -3.42 10.02
CA PRO A 71 -14.87 -3.83 9.49
C PRO A 71 -14.73 -4.37 8.06
N THR A 72 -15.64 -5.26 7.66
CA THR A 72 -15.72 -5.80 6.28
C THR A 72 -17.07 -5.54 5.61
N ASP A 73 -17.98 -4.90 6.34
CA ASP A 73 -19.35 -4.55 5.97
C ASP A 73 -19.49 -3.08 5.54
N ARG A 74 -18.46 -2.25 5.75
CA ARG A 74 -18.37 -0.86 5.30
C ARG A 74 -17.01 -0.57 4.64
N PRO A 75 -16.92 0.42 3.73
CA PRO A 75 -15.65 0.77 3.12
C PRO A 75 -14.64 1.29 4.14
N VAL A 76 -13.35 1.19 3.79
CA VAL A 76 -12.25 1.68 4.64
C VAL A 76 -11.32 2.57 3.82
N ILE A 77 -10.87 3.68 4.40
CA ILE A 77 -9.82 4.53 3.84
C ILE A 77 -8.57 4.38 4.72
N PHE A 78 -7.56 3.66 4.21
CA PHE A 78 -6.27 3.55 4.86
C PHE A 78 -5.42 4.79 4.57
N ILE A 79 -4.97 5.45 5.62
CA ILE A 79 -3.98 6.54 5.56
C ILE A 79 -2.68 6.00 6.13
N ALA A 80 -1.60 6.04 5.35
CA ALA A 80 -0.31 5.50 5.78
C ALA A 80 0.85 6.45 5.46
N ASN A 81 1.93 6.33 6.23
CA ASN A 81 3.23 6.88 5.82
C ASN A 81 3.86 6.03 4.71
N HIS A 82 4.74 6.61 3.90
CA HIS A 82 5.34 5.94 2.74
C HIS A 82 6.87 6.01 2.77
N GLN A 83 7.54 4.87 2.83
CA GLN A 83 9.00 4.74 2.86
C GLN A 83 9.55 3.95 1.67
N SER A 84 8.83 2.94 1.16
CA SER A 84 9.30 2.10 0.07
C SER A 84 8.15 1.43 -0.72
N MET A 85 8.49 0.65 -1.75
CA MET A 85 7.48 -0.18 -2.44
C MET A 85 6.95 -1.32 -1.56
N PHE A 86 7.72 -1.74 -0.54
CA PHE A 86 7.34 -2.84 0.34
C PHE A 86 6.20 -2.45 1.28
N ASP A 87 5.95 -1.16 1.48
CA ASP A 87 4.76 -0.66 2.18
C ASP A 87 3.49 -1.25 1.57
N ILE A 88 3.39 -1.15 0.25
CA ILE A 88 2.24 -1.59 -0.55
C ILE A 88 2.13 -3.12 -0.50
N VAL A 89 3.26 -3.83 -0.66
CA VAL A 89 3.29 -5.30 -0.62
C VAL A 89 2.75 -5.82 0.72
N GLY A 90 3.25 -5.26 1.83
CA GLY A 90 2.78 -5.61 3.18
C GLY A 90 1.32 -5.26 3.39
N MET A 91 0.89 -4.05 2.99
CA MET A 91 -0.51 -3.64 3.11
C MET A 91 -1.45 -4.55 2.31
N ILE A 92 -1.12 -4.92 1.07
CA ILE A 92 -1.95 -5.84 0.28
C ILE A 92 -2.10 -7.18 0.97
N TRP A 93 -1.01 -7.74 1.52
CA TRP A 93 -1.06 -9.04 2.17
C TRP A 93 -1.76 -9.01 3.53
N PHE A 94 -1.36 -8.10 4.42
CA PHE A 94 -1.88 -8.07 5.79
C PHE A 94 -3.33 -7.57 5.85
N LEU A 95 -3.71 -6.64 4.97
CA LEU A 95 -5.05 -6.06 4.92
C LEU A 95 -5.92 -6.70 3.82
N ARG A 96 -5.55 -7.88 3.33
CA ARG A 96 -6.21 -8.59 2.21
C ARG A 96 -7.72 -8.81 2.39
N ASN A 97 -8.21 -8.91 3.63
CA ASN A 97 -9.64 -9.05 3.91
C ASN A 97 -10.45 -7.78 3.56
N ASN A 98 -9.78 -6.63 3.46
CA ASN A 98 -10.37 -5.34 3.11
C ASN A 98 -10.15 -4.93 1.65
N PHE A 99 -9.47 -5.75 0.83
CA PHE A 99 -9.21 -5.48 -0.60
C PHE A 99 -8.64 -4.07 -0.88
N PRO A 100 -7.42 -3.75 -0.42
CA PRO A 100 -6.85 -2.40 -0.56
C PRO A 100 -6.54 -2.04 -2.00
N LEU A 101 -7.17 -0.96 -2.48
CA LEU A 101 -6.96 -0.33 -3.77
C LEU A 101 -6.18 0.98 -3.61
N PHE A 102 -5.13 1.21 -4.39
CA PHE A 102 -4.18 2.29 -4.13
C PHE A 102 -4.37 3.49 -5.06
N VAL A 103 -4.15 4.69 -4.52
CA VAL A 103 -3.84 5.87 -5.34
C VAL A 103 -2.40 5.74 -5.86
N SER A 104 -2.25 5.55 -7.16
CA SER A 104 -1.00 5.10 -7.80
C SER A 104 -0.60 5.99 -8.96
N LYS A 105 0.71 6.12 -9.21
CA LYS A 105 1.24 6.85 -10.37
C LYS A 105 0.85 6.15 -11.68
N ILE A 106 0.31 6.87 -12.66
CA ILE A 106 -0.21 6.28 -13.90
C ILE A 106 0.85 5.50 -14.71
N GLU A 107 2.12 5.89 -14.63
CA GLU A 107 3.22 5.24 -15.34
C GLU A 107 3.49 3.82 -14.83
N LEU A 108 3.12 3.49 -13.59
CA LEU A 108 3.24 2.13 -13.06
C LEU A 108 2.24 1.16 -13.72
N ALA A 109 1.22 1.68 -14.40
CA ALA A 109 0.28 0.88 -15.17
C ALA A 109 0.85 0.38 -16.50
N LYS A 110 2.16 0.56 -16.79
CA LYS A 110 2.80 0.08 -18.02
C LYS A 110 4.13 -0.62 -17.71
N GLY A 111 4.38 -1.75 -18.39
CA GLY A 111 5.70 -2.39 -18.49
C GLY A 111 6.14 -3.31 -17.35
N ILE A 112 5.41 -3.38 -16.23
CA ILE A 112 5.80 -4.23 -15.10
C ILE A 112 4.85 -5.44 -15.02
N PRO A 113 5.33 -6.68 -15.29
CA PRO A 113 4.52 -7.89 -15.19
C PRO A 113 3.83 -7.98 -13.83
N SER A 114 2.61 -8.50 -13.83
CA SER A 114 1.72 -8.58 -12.65
C SER A 114 1.30 -7.25 -12.02
N ILE A 115 2.21 -6.30 -11.81
CA ILE A 115 1.95 -5.00 -11.16
C ILE A 115 1.11 -4.11 -12.08
N SER A 116 1.56 -3.88 -13.32
CA SER A 116 0.84 -3.04 -14.28
C SER A 116 -0.53 -3.64 -14.60
N TYR A 117 -0.61 -4.97 -14.75
CA TYR A 117 -1.88 -5.66 -14.95
C TYR A 117 -2.84 -5.47 -13.77
N ASN A 118 -2.36 -5.67 -12.54
CA ASN A 118 -3.17 -5.42 -11.36
C ASN A 118 -3.67 -3.97 -11.29
N LEU A 119 -2.80 -2.99 -11.54
CA LEU A 119 -3.18 -1.57 -11.52
C LEU A 119 -4.27 -1.25 -12.55
N GLN A 120 -4.19 -1.82 -13.75
CA GLN A 120 -5.21 -1.64 -14.79
C GLN A 120 -6.54 -2.33 -14.48
N LYS A 121 -6.53 -3.49 -13.79
CA LYS A 121 -7.72 -4.33 -13.60
C LYS A 121 -8.38 -4.19 -12.22
N SER A 122 -7.64 -3.80 -11.19
CA SER A 122 -8.11 -3.73 -9.80
C SER A 122 -9.12 -2.62 -9.54
N GLY A 123 -9.05 -1.52 -10.30
CA GLY A 123 -9.83 -0.30 -10.06
C GLY A 123 -9.08 0.75 -9.24
N ALA A 124 -7.78 0.56 -8.98
CA ALA A 124 -6.87 1.57 -8.44
C ALA A 124 -7.02 2.93 -9.14
N ALA A 125 -6.80 4.03 -8.40
CA ALA A 125 -6.79 5.37 -8.98
C ALA A 125 -5.43 5.62 -9.63
N LEU A 126 -5.38 5.72 -10.96
CA LEU A 126 -4.14 5.92 -11.71
C LEU A 126 -3.97 7.41 -12.02
N ILE A 127 -3.20 8.09 -11.19
CA ILE A 127 -3.08 9.55 -11.24
C ILE A 127 -1.87 10.00 -12.07
N ASP A 128 -2.09 10.99 -12.91
CA ASP A 128 -1.02 11.87 -13.38
C ASP A 128 -0.78 12.94 -12.31
N ARG A 129 0.44 13.01 -11.79
CA ARG A 129 0.79 13.98 -10.74
C ARG A 129 0.96 15.40 -11.27
N GLN A 130 1.06 15.56 -12.60
CA GLN A 130 1.14 16.85 -13.26
C GLN A 130 -0.25 17.38 -13.63
N ASP A 131 -1.27 16.52 -13.65
CA ASP A 131 -2.67 16.90 -13.90
C ASP A 131 -3.53 16.71 -12.66
N GLY A 132 -3.66 17.79 -11.87
CA GLY A 132 -4.48 17.80 -10.67
C GLY A 132 -5.97 17.51 -10.93
N LYS A 133 -6.52 17.89 -12.10
CA LYS A 133 -7.93 17.62 -12.42
C LYS A 133 -8.13 16.13 -12.69
N GLN A 134 -7.25 15.51 -13.45
CA GLN A 134 -7.27 14.06 -13.68
C GLN A 134 -7.13 13.28 -12.38
N ALA A 135 -6.21 13.69 -11.51
CA ALA A 135 -6.02 13.06 -10.20
C ALA A 135 -7.29 13.13 -9.34
N ILE A 136 -7.97 14.29 -9.31
CA ILE A 136 -9.23 14.46 -8.58
C ILE A 136 -10.30 13.51 -9.12
N MET A 137 -10.44 13.39 -10.44
CA MET A 137 -11.42 12.51 -11.07
C MET A 137 -11.16 11.03 -10.74
N GLU A 138 -9.91 10.58 -10.82
CA GLU A 138 -9.56 9.18 -10.51
C GLU A 138 -9.76 8.84 -9.03
N ILE A 139 -9.40 9.74 -8.11
CA ILE A 139 -9.62 9.54 -6.68
C ILE A 139 -11.12 9.51 -6.38
N ALA A 140 -11.92 10.38 -7.02
CA ALA A 140 -13.37 10.36 -6.87
C ALA A 140 -14.00 9.07 -7.42
N ARG A 141 -13.47 8.53 -8.54
CA ARG A 141 -13.88 7.23 -9.10
C ARG A 141 -13.56 6.10 -8.13
N LEU A 142 -12.36 6.09 -7.55
CA LEU A 142 -11.98 5.11 -6.54
C LEU A 142 -12.87 5.18 -5.30
N ALA A 143 -13.20 6.37 -4.81
CA ALA A 143 -14.10 6.53 -3.67
C ALA A 143 -15.49 5.93 -3.92
N LYS A 144 -16.08 6.20 -5.10
CA LYS A 144 -17.36 5.58 -5.48
C LYS A 144 -17.26 4.06 -5.53
N LEU A 145 -16.18 3.53 -6.11
CA LEU A 145 -15.95 2.09 -6.19
C LEU A 145 -15.90 1.43 -4.81
N ILE A 146 -15.17 2.00 -3.85
CA ILE A 146 -15.10 1.42 -2.49
C ILE A 146 -16.44 1.53 -1.76
N GLU A 147 -17.18 2.63 -1.98
CA GLU A 147 -18.51 2.83 -1.40
C GLU A 147 -19.49 1.74 -1.85
N GLU A 148 -19.46 1.37 -3.14
CA GLU A 148 -20.30 0.32 -3.71
C GLU A 148 -19.86 -1.10 -3.31
N THR A 149 -18.54 -1.35 -3.30
CA THR A 149 -18.00 -2.72 -3.15
C THR A 149 -17.64 -3.12 -1.72
N LYS A 150 -17.62 -2.14 -0.81
CA LYS A 150 -17.09 -2.26 0.56
C LYS A 150 -15.61 -2.66 0.61
N PHE A 151 -14.88 -2.40 -0.48
CA PHE A 151 -13.43 -2.50 -0.53
C PHE A 151 -12.80 -1.32 0.22
N SER A 152 -11.48 -1.21 0.16
CA SER A 152 -10.76 -0.11 0.79
C SER A 152 -9.92 0.67 -0.21
N ALA A 153 -9.75 1.96 0.08
CA ALA A 153 -8.79 2.81 -0.60
C ALA A 153 -7.57 3.01 0.31
N ALA A 154 -6.37 2.92 -0.25
CA ALA A 154 -5.12 3.22 0.42
C ALA A 154 -4.49 4.47 -0.21
N ILE A 155 -4.16 5.45 0.63
CA ILE A 155 -3.53 6.70 0.23
C ILE A 155 -2.33 6.98 1.13
N PHE A 156 -1.27 7.52 0.51
CA PHE A 156 -0.08 8.01 1.18
C PHE A 156 -0.02 9.54 1.07
N PRO A 157 -0.55 10.29 2.07
CA PRO A 157 -0.72 11.73 1.93
C PRO A 157 0.59 12.52 1.83
N GLU A 158 1.73 11.92 2.15
CA GLU A 158 3.07 12.48 1.91
C GLU A 158 3.35 12.73 0.42
N GLY A 159 2.62 12.06 -0.48
CA GLY A 159 2.77 12.13 -1.94
C GLY A 159 4.05 11.52 -2.50
N THR A 160 5.10 11.40 -1.69
CA THR A 160 6.41 10.85 -2.05
C THR A 160 6.99 10.05 -0.89
N ARG A 161 7.86 9.09 -1.19
CA ARG A 161 8.51 8.26 -0.18
C ARG A 161 9.45 9.09 0.70
N SER A 162 9.45 8.84 2.01
CA SER A 162 10.47 9.27 2.95
C SER A 162 11.47 8.15 3.21
N ARG A 163 12.64 8.23 2.55
CA ARG A 163 13.69 7.19 2.69
C ARG A 163 14.40 7.22 4.03
N THR A 164 14.37 8.37 4.72
CA THR A 164 14.96 8.54 6.06
C THR A 164 14.03 8.02 7.17
N GLY A 165 12.78 7.72 6.84
CA GLY A 165 11.75 7.33 7.79
C GLY A 165 11.13 8.50 8.57
N VAL A 166 11.60 9.73 8.34
CA VAL A 166 11.01 10.95 8.92
C VAL A 166 9.68 11.25 8.23
N LEU A 167 8.61 11.38 9.02
CA LEU A 167 7.26 11.64 8.51
C LEU A 167 7.20 13.03 7.85
N LYS A 168 6.69 13.11 6.61
CA LYS A 168 6.46 14.39 5.92
C LYS A 168 5.10 15.00 6.28
N ALA A 169 4.89 16.25 5.85
CA ALA A 169 3.56 16.85 5.88
C ALA A 169 2.56 16.03 5.05
N PHE A 170 1.32 15.95 5.53
CA PHE A 170 0.24 15.21 4.86
C PHE A 170 -0.61 16.19 4.06
N ALA A 171 -0.76 15.93 2.75
CA ALA A 171 -1.69 16.68 1.91
C ALA A 171 -3.13 16.22 2.14
N THR A 172 -4.05 17.16 2.25
CA THR A 172 -5.45 16.88 2.63
C THR A 172 -6.35 16.59 1.43
N GLY A 173 -6.01 17.11 0.24
CA GLY A 173 -6.89 17.08 -0.95
C GLY A 173 -7.35 15.68 -1.39
N GLY A 174 -6.45 14.71 -1.44
CA GLY A 174 -6.81 13.32 -1.80
C GLY A 174 -7.72 12.67 -0.76
N VAL A 175 -7.43 12.89 0.53
CA VAL A 175 -8.25 12.39 1.65
C VAL A 175 -9.63 13.04 1.64
N ALA A 176 -9.70 14.35 1.35
CA ALA A 176 -10.96 15.10 1.24
C ALA A 176 -11.91 14.46 0.23
N ILE A 177 -11.39 14.11 -0.95
CA ILE A 177 -12.18 13.51 -2.02
C ILE A 177 -12.68 12.12 -1.61
N LEU A 178 -11.80 11.30 -1.02
CA LEU A 178 -12.15 9.96 -0.56
C LEU A 178 -13.28 10.00 0.47
N VAL A 179 -13.12 10.78 1.54
CA VAL A 179 -14.12 10.92 2.61
C VAL A 179 -15.43 11.49 2.07
N LYS A 180 -15.37 12.51 1.19
CA LYS A 180 -16.57 13.14 0.62
C LYS A 180 -17.36 12.19 -0.28
N LYS A 181 -16.69 11.32 -1.04
CA LYS A 181 -17.32 10.46 -2.05
C LYS A 181 -17.59 9.04 -1.55
N ALA A 182 -17.01 8.64 -0.42
CA ALA A 182 -17.31 7.42 0.30
C ALA A 182 -17.73 7.76 1.74
N PRO A 183 -18.93 8.36 1.94
CA PRO A 183 -19.35 8.89 3.25
C PRO A 183 -19.52 7.81 4.32
N ASN A 184 -19.67 6.53 3.93
CA ASN A 184 -19.75 5.42 4.87
C ASN A 184 -18.38 4.85 5.22
N ALA A 185 -17.28 5.42 4.71
CA ALA A 185 -15.94 4.88 4.94
C ALA A 185 -15.41 5.17 6.33
N LEU A 186 -14.82 4.17 6.96
CA LEU A 186 -14.02 4.34 8.17
C LEU A 186 -12.61 4.75 7.79
N VAL A 187 -12.04 5.80 8.41
CA VAL A 187 -10.63 6.17 8.17
C VAL A 187 -9.76 5.42 9.16
N VAL A 188 -8.71 4.75 8.66
CA VAL A 188 -7.83 3.92 9.48
C VAL A 188 -6.37 4.29 9.23
N PRO A 189 -5.67 4.87 10.22
CA PRO A 189 -4.24 5.14 10.11
C PRO A 189 -3.41 3.86 10.19
N ILE A 190 -2.38 3.75 9.37
CA ILE A 190 -1.41 2.64 9.35
C ILE A 190 -0.01 3.21 9.52
N ALA A 191 0.70 2.78 10.57
CA ALA A 191 2.10 3.13 10.77
C ALA A 191 3.02 2.05 10.19
N ILE A 192 3.95 2.45 9.34
CA ILE A 192 4.89 1.56 8.65
C ILE A 192 6.32 1.93 9.03
N LYS A 193 7.08 0.96 9.53
CA LYS A 193 8.48 1.16 9.96
C LYS A 193 9.48 0.39 9.09
N ASN A 194 10.63 1.04 8.89
CA ASN A 194 11.87 0.49 8.37
C ASN A 194 11.86 -0.06 6.94
N THR A 195 10.75 -0.01 6.20
CA THR A 195 10.75 -0.56 4.83
C THR A 195 11.68 0.23 3.91
N GLY A 196 11.89 1.52 4.18
CA GLY A 196 12.89 2.36 3.51
C GLY A 196 14.35 1.94 3.74
N LYS A 197 14.62 1.16 4.81
CA LYS A 197 15.96 0.62 5.09
C LYS A 197 16.35 -0.53 4.16
N LEU A 198 15.37 -1.19 3.52
CA LEU A 198 15.67 -2.23 2.53
C LEU A 198 16.39 -1.67 1.30
N ASN A 199 16.05 -0.47 0.86
CA ASN A 199 16.52 0.08 -0.41
C ASN A 199 16.89 1.58 -0.32
N PRO A 200 17.74 2.00 0.64
CA PRO A 200 17.99 3.40 0.96
C PRO A 200 18.63 4.18 -0.20
N LYS A 201 19.39 3.47 -1.06
CA LYS A 201 20.12 4.02 -2.21
C LYS A 201 19.51 3.65 -3.57
N GLY A 202 18.31 3.05 -3.59
CA GLY A 202 17.73 2.44 -4.78
C GLY A 202 17.55 0.93 -4.61
N ILE A 203 17.02 0.27 -5.64
CA ILE A 203 16.56 -1.13 -5.56
C ILE A 203 17.67 -2.17 -5.41
N PHE A 204 18.95 -1.78 -5.57
CA PHE A 204 20.09 -2.68 -5.43
C PHE A 204 21.34 -1.96 -4.90
N PRO A 205 22.14 -2.61 -4.01
CA PRO A 205 21.81 -3.84 -3.28
C PRO A 205 20.69 -3.60 -2.26
N LEU A 206 20.00 -4.68 -1.86
CA LEU A 206 19.02 -4.62 -0.77
C LEU A 206 19.70 -4.90 0.57
N SER A 207 19.33 -4.15 1.61
CA SER A 207 19.85 -4.35 2.96
C SER A 207 19.31 -5.65 3.56
N SER A 208 20.21 -6.53 4.00
CA SER A 208 19.89 -7.74 4.76
C SER A 208 19.62 -7.46 6.24
N PHE A 209 18.87 -8.37 6.87
CA PHE A 209 18.58 -8.42 8.32
C PHE A 209 17.80 -7.24 8.90
N GLU A 210 17.06 -6.51 8.06
CA GLU A 210 16.15 -5.45 8.49
C GLU A 210 14.94 -6.02 9.25
N SER A 211 14.29 -5.19 10.09
CA SER A 211 13.05 -5.53 10.77
C SER A 211 11.94 -4.58 10.36
N LEU A 212 10.93 -5.08 9.66
CA LEU A 212 9.84 -4.28 9.09
C LEU A 212 8.56 -4.49 9.88
N SER A 213 7.78 -3.42 10.05
CA SER A 213 6.49 -3.53 10.71
C SER A 213 5.39 -2.69 10.08
N TRP A 214 4.17 -3.22 10.16
CA TRP A 214 2.93 -2.54 9.81
C TRP A 214 2.00 -2.62 11.03
N THR A 215 1.58 -1.47 11.54
CA THR A 215 0.65 -1.38 12.67
C THR A 215 -0.64 -0.70 12.24
N VAL A 216 -1.77 -1.40 12.36
CA VAL A 216 -3.11 -0.81 12.25
C VAL A 216 -3.41 -0.06 13.55
N LEU A 217 -3.75 1.22 13.44
CA LEU A 217 -4.03 2.10 14.57
C LEU A 217 -5.53 2.28 14.79
N GLU A 218 -5.88 3.02 15.85
CA GLU A 218 -7.26 3.31 16.19
C GLU A 218 -7.98 4.01 15.02
N PRO A 219 -9.15 3.50 14.61
CA PRO A 219 -9.93 4.11 13.55
C PRO A 219 -10.47 5.50 13.91
N ILE A 220 -10.68 6.31 12.88
CA ILE A 220 -11.25 7.65 12.96
C ILE A 220 -12.58 7.62 12.21
N GLU A 221 -13.68 7.84 12.93
CA GLU A 221 -14.99 8.04 12.30
C GLU A 221 -15.03 9.45 11.67
N PRO A 222 -15.24 9.59 10.34
CA PRO A 222 -15.23 10.90 9.69
C PRO A 222 -16.42 11.80 10.04
N LYS A 223 -17.56 11.20 10.46
CA LYS A 223 -18.78 11.95 10.74
C LYS A 223 -18.53 13.01 11.81
N GLY A 224 -18.88 14.26 11.48
CA GLY A 224 -18.74 15.40 12.39
C GLY A 224 -17.31 15.94 12.52
N LYS A 225 -16.38 15.54 11.63
CA LYS A 225 -15.01 16.07 11.58
C LYS A 225 -14.74 16.74 10.24
N THR A 226 -13.94 17.80 10.28
CA THR A 226 -13.34 18.38 9.09
C THR A 226 -12.25 17.46 8.55
N VAL A 227 -11.90 17.62 7.27
CA VAL A 227 -10.84 16.81 6.65
C VAL A 227 -9.48 17.07 7.31
N ASP A 228 -9.21 18.32 7.68
CA ASP A 228 -7.95 18.68 8.31
C ASP A 228 -7.80 18.02 9.68
N GLU A 229 -8.88 17.97 10.48
CA GLU A 229 -8.90 17.21 11.74
C GLU A 229 -8.66 15.71 11.52
N ILE A 230 -9.28 15.10 10.51
CA ILE A 230 -9.08 13.67 10.19
C ILE A 230 -7.62 13.41 9.83
N VAL A 231 -7.04 14.24 8.97
CA VAL A 231 -5.67 14.09 8.51
C VAL A 231 -4.68 14.32 9.65
N GLU A 232 -4.90 15.33 10.49
CA GLU A 232 -4.03 15.61 11.63
C GLU A 232 -4.11 14.52 12.69
N LEU A 233 -5.31 14.02 13.01
CA LEU A 233 -5.47 12.86 13.90
C LEU A 233 -4.71 11.64 13.34
N ALA A 234 -4.90 11.32 12.06
CA ALA A 234 -4.21 10.19 11.44
C ALA A 234 -2.69 10.35 11.47
N LYS A 235 -2.19 11.55 11.13
CA LYS A 235 -0.76 11.87 11.13
C LYS A 235 -0.18 11.78 12.55
N SER A 236 -0.83 12.39 13.53
CA SER A 236 -0.42 12.36 14.94
C SER A 236 -0.39 10.94 15.50
N SER A 237 -1.41 10.11 15.20
CA SER A 237 -1.42 8.70 15.60
C SER A 237 -0.27 7.91 14.97
N ILE A 238 0.01 8.11 13.68
CA ILE A 238 1.14 7.49 13.00
C ILE A 238 2.46 7.95 13.61
N GLU A 239 2.65 9.25 13.83
CA GLU A 239 3.87 9.80 14.40
C GLU A 239 4.16 9.26 15.81
N ASN A 240 3.13 9.16 16.65
CA ASN A 240 3.24 8.59 17.99
C ASN A 240 3.65 7.11 17.95
N GLU A 241 3.05 6.31 17.07
CA GLU A 241 3.46 4.91 16.89
C GLU A 241 4.91 4.80 16.35
N LEU A 242 5.30 5.74 15.47
CA LEU A 242 6.65 5.77 14.93
C LEU A 242 7.70 6.06 16.03
N LYS A 243 7.38 6.89 17.03
CA LYS A 243 8.25 7.22 18.17
C LYS A 243 8.33 6.13 19.25
N ASN A 244 7.28 5.33 19.44
CA ASN A 244 7.11 4.46 20.62
C ASN A 244 7.79 3.06 20.58
N VAL A 245 8.78 2.81 19.71
CA VAL A 245 9.56 1.53 19.69
C VAL A 245 10.95 1.77 19.16
#